data_AF-A0A445FYX1-F1
#
_entry.id   AF-A0A445FYX1-F1
#
_cell.length_a   1.000
_cell.length_b   1.000
_cell.length_c   1.000
_cell.angle_alpha   90.00
_cell.angle_beta   90.00
_cell.angle_gamma   90.00
#
_symmetry.space_group_name_H-M   'P 1'
#
loop_
_entity.id
_entity.type
_entity.pdbx_description
1 polymer ?
#
loop_
_entity_poly.entity_id
_entity_poly.type
_entity_poly.pdbx_seq_one_letter_code
_entity_poly.pdbx_strand_id
1 'polypeptide(L)'
;MGKLLCDSTSVAEPFQGSPPATLPWREPKPEPIGTVDLVVPANVGGAPFAGGGWEDVVGLEEQQRRHLQRLHAKGVLWKPPPEEEDSSSPLSSSALRSVVFRLSHGGEVSADGNCLFTASRKAMGGEDVDARELRRRTVARFLEDLGSVSFEEREAIDNAIRHMYSPDLKNGWGIHVVQEVKLLAKKEDRFALDSAIEELVHLGMQREMAAESIYKERCVSVNDGPSWAKYMLISGSPDDEYDIITLQYTEEGLLSVDENREGRAAAFGDDIAIECLATEFKREIYVVSNKIPELSVET
;
A
#
# COMPACT_ATOMS: atom_id res chain seq x y z
N MET A 1 10.45 2.96 -7.86
CA MET A 1 11.07 2.60 -6.56
C MET A 1 12.25 3.52 -6.26
N GLY A 2 12.06 4.52 -5.40
CA GLY A 2 13.14 5.38 -4.92
C GLY A 2 13.00 5.57 -3.40
N LYS A 3 13.92 4.98 -2.63
CA LYS A 3 13.96 5.11 -1.17
C LYS A 3 14.59 6.47 -0.82
N LEU A 4 13.85 7.31 -0.11
CA LEU A 4 14.38 8.53 0.52
C LEU A 4 15.16 8.14 1.77
N LEU A 5 16.49 8.21 1.69
CA LEU A 5 17.39 8.11 2.84
C LEU A 5 17.52 9.50 3.48
N CYS A 6 17.10 9.61 4.74
CA CYS A 6 17.32 10.79 5.56
C CYS A 6 18.61 10.60 6.37
N ASP A 7 19.70 11.25 5.93
CA ASP A 7 20.93 11.31 6.71
C ASP A 7 20.79 12.33 7.85
N SER A 8 20.79 11.85 9.10
CA SER A 8 20.93 12.69 10.29
C SER A 8 22.41 12.73 10.69
N THR A 9 22.96 13.94 10.75
CA THR A 9 24.35 14.21 11.10
C THR A 9 24.55 14.13 12.61
N SER A 10 25.39 13.21 13.08
CA SER A 10 26.13 13.38 14.33
C SER A 10 27.49 12.71 14.23
N VAL A 11 28.55 13.53 14.21
CA VAL A 11 29.96 13.11 14.22
C VAL A 11 30.48 13.12 15.65
N ALA A 12 31.02 11.98 16.10
CA ALA A 12 32.21 11.90 16.95
C ALA A 12 32.99 10.62 16.59
N GLU A 13 34.25 10.81 16.18
CA GLU A 13 35.26 9.91 15.57
C GLU A 13 35.80 8.74 16.44
N PRO A 14 36.78 7.91 15.99
CA PRO A 14 37.12 7.42 14.63
C PRO A 14 37.44 5.90 14.60
N PHE A 15 37.29 5.21 13.46
CA PHE A 15 38.23 4.15 13.05
C PHE A 15 38.28 4.01 11.52
N GLN A 16 39.50 3.83 11.03
CA GLN A 16 39.97 4.02 9.67
C GLN A 16 39.49 2.96 8.66
N GLY A 17 39.19 3.40 7.43
CA GLY A 17 39.04 2.55 6.25
C GLY A 17 38.38 3.26 5.07
N SER A 18 39.14 4.06 4.31
CA SER A 18 38.65 4.79 3.13
C SER A 18 38.58 3.94 1.85
N PRO A 19 37.58 4.19 0.98
CA PRO A 19 37.75 4.27 -0.49
C PRO A 19 37.29 5.66 -1.04
N PRO A 20 37.50 5.98 -2.34
CA PRO A 20 38.03 7.27 -2.77
C PRO A 20 37.01 8.39 -3.07
N ALA A 21 37.56 9.61 -2.95
CA ALA A 21 37.08 10.95 -3.29
C ALA A 21 35.79 11.11 -4.14
N THR A 22 34.78 11.69 -3.48
CA THR A 22 33.63 12.38 -4.07
C THR A 22 34.05 13.54 -4.99
N LEU A 23 33.46 13.59 -6.18
CA LEU A 23 33.46 14.77 -7.06
C LEU A 23 32.69 15.92 -6.38
N PRO A 24 33.17 17.18 -6.49
CA PRO A 24 32.50 18.32 -5.86
C PRO A 24 31.23 18.69 -6.64
N TRP A 25 30.08 18.62 -5.96
CA TRP A 25 28.82 19.19 -6.42
C TRP A 25 28.98 20.70 -6.63
N ARG A 26 28.79 21.16 -7.87
CA ARG A 26 28.82 22.58 -8.22
C ARG A 26 27.40 23.13 -8.11
N GLU A 27 27.17 24.07 -7.21
CA GLU A 27 25.91 24.83 -7.17
C GLU A 27 25.77 25.68 -8.45
N PRO A 28 24.69 25.57 -9.23
CA PRO A 28 24.40 26.52 -10.29
C PRO A 28 23.87 27.83 -9.70
N LYS A 29 24.42 28.93 -10.21
CA LYS A 29 24.05 30.31 -9.90
C LYS A 29 22.58 30.59 -10.30
N PRO A 30 21.81 31.36 -9.53
CA PRO A 30 20.41 31.63 -9.85
C PRO A 30 20.31 32.53 -11.09
N GLU A 31 19.69 32.02 -12.14
CA GLU A 31 19.23 32.81 -13.28
C GLU A 31 17.82 33.35 -13.04
N PRO A 32 17.46 34.51 -13.62
CA PRO A 32 16.18 35.14 -13.37
C PRO A 32 15.03 34.27 -13.89
N ILE A 33 14.05 34.05 -13.01
CA ILE A 33 12.81 33.31 -13.27
C ILE A 33 12.06 34.00 -14.40
N GLY A 34 12.14 33.44 -15.62
CA GLY A 34 11.20 33.74 -16.69
C GLY A 34 9.80 33.31 -16.28
N THR A 35 8.80 34.08 -16.73
CA THR A 35 7.37 33.88 -16.45
C THR A 35 6.95 32.43 -16.66
N VAL A 36 6.72 31.72 -15.55
CA VAL A 36 6.15 30.38 -15.54
C VAL A 36 4.65 30.54 -15.80
N ASP A 37 4.19 30.06 -16.94
CA ASP A 37 2.77 30.00 -17.24
C ASP A 37 2.13 28.98 -16.30
N LEU A 38 1.38 29.46 -15.31
CA LEU A 38 0.59 28.65 -14.38
C LEU A 38 -0.51 27.99 -15.21
N VAL A 39 -0.23 26.82 -15.78
CA VAL A 39 -1.28 25.98 -16.35
C VAL A 39 -2.14 25.48 -15.20
N VAL A 40 -3.21 26.22 -14.92
CA VAL A 40 -4.37 25.73 -14.19
C VAL A 40 -4.86 24.49 -14.94
N PRO A 41 -4.79 23.27 -14.38
CA PRO A 41 -5.54 22.18 -14.94
C PRO A 41 -7.01 22.59 -14.84
N ALA A 42 -7.72 22.53 -15.98
CA ALA A 42 -9.10 22.93 -16.13
C ALA A 42 -9.94 22.61 -14.89
N ASN A 43 -10.36 23.67 -14.20
CA ASN A 43 -11.45 23.76 -13.23
C ASN A 43 -12.07 22.41 -12.79
N VAL A 44 -11.38 21.66 -11.94
CA VAL A 44 -12.03 20.84 -10.91
C VAL A 44 -11.91 21.68 -9.66
N GLY A 45 -13.05 22.17 -9.17
CA GLY A 45 -13.15 23.31 -8.26
C GLY A 45 -12.09 23.34 -7.17
N GLY A 46 -11.48 24.52 -7.01
CA GLY A 46 -10.74 24.87 -5.80
C GLY A 46 -11.70 24.93 -4.61
N ALA A 47 -12.11 23.76 -4.12
CA ALA A 47 -12.52 23.64 -2.74
C ALA A 47 -11.24 23.76 -1.90
N PRO A 48 -11.23 24.55 -0.81
CA PRO A 48 -10.15 24.47 0.16
C PRO A 48 -10.06 23.01 0.63
N PHE A 49 -8.88 22.41 0.55
CA PHE A 49 -8.65 21.08 1.09
C PHE A 49 -9.04 21.09 2.57
N ALA A 50 -10.10 20.37 2.92
CA ALA A 50 -10.60 20.23 4.29
C ALA A 50 -9.87 19.12 5.07
N GLY A 51 -8.65 18.78 4.66
CA GLY A 51 -7.77 17.89 5.42
C GLY A 51 -7.02 18.71 6.46
N GLY A 52 -7.11 18.33 7.74
CA GLY A 52 -6.36 18.96 8.83
C GLY A 52 -4.89 19.14 8.44
N GLY A 53 -4.38 20.35 8.61
CA GLY A 53 -3.04 20.67 8.14
C GLY A 53 -1.98 19.86 8.88
N TRP A 54 -0.75 19.94 8.36
CA TRP A 54 0.41 19.23 8.92
C TRP A 54 0.69 19.56 10.40
N GLU A 55 0.07 20.62 10.93
CA GLU A 55 0.11 21.03 12.33
C GLU A 55 -0.47 20.01 13.31
N ASP A 56 -1.41 19.15 12.89
CA ASP A 56 -2.12 18.23 13.79
C ASP A 56 -1.68 16.76 13.65
N VAL A 57 -0.74 16.48 12.75
CA VAL A 57 -0.29 15.11 12.44
C VAL A 57 0.49 14.52 13.61
N VAL A 58 -0.01 13.43 14.17
CA VAL A 58 0.58 12.81 15.36
C VAL A 58 1.84 12.04 14.95
N GLY A 59 2.91 12.14 15.73
CA GLY A 59 4.17 11.45 15.46
C GLY A 59 5.17 12.19 14.56
N LEU A 60 4.83 13.39 14.07
CA LEU A 60 5.80 14.31 13.46
C LEU A 60 6.35 15.32 14.47
N GLU A 61 7.65 15.55 14.44
CA GLU A 61 8.31 16.63 15.17
C GLU A 61 7.96 18.00 14.58
N GLU A 62 8.05 19.05 15.40
CA GLU A 62 7.78 20.43 14.99
C GLU A 62 8.58 20.86 13.75
N GLN A 63 9.85 20.47 13.66
CA GLN A 63 10.69 20.76 12.50
C GLN A 63 10.18 20.07 11.22
N GLN A 64 9.73 18.81 11.33
CA GLN A 64 9.18 18.04 10.22
C GLN A 64 7.86 18.66 9.74
N ARG A 65 6.96 19.02 10.67
CA ARG A 65 5.69 19.71 10.36
C ARG A 65 5.93 21.00 9.57
N ARG A 66 6.86 21.84 10.03
CA ARG A 66 7.24 23.09 9.31
C ARG A 66 7.83 22.85 7.93
N HIS A 67 8.56 21.75 7.73
CA HIS A 67 9.10 21.42 6.41
C HIS A 67 7.98 21.01 5.45
N LEU A 68 7.07 20.15 5.90
CA LEU A 68 5.94 19.67 5.11
C LEU A 68 4.93 20.78 4.80
N GLN A 69 4.68 21.70 5.73
CA GLN A 69 3.89 22.92 5.46
C GLN A 69 4.52 23.78 4.36
N ARG A 70 5.85 23.93 4.37
CA ARG A 70 6.56 24.65 3.30
C ARG A 70 6.44 23.95 1.96
N LEU A 71 6.57 22.62 1.92
CA LEU A 71 6.37 21.82 0.70
C LEU A 71 4.93 21.92 0.18
N HIS A 72 3.93 21.88 1.06
CA HIS A 72 2.53 22.08 0.69
C HIS A 72 2.29 23.47 0.08
N ALA A 73 2.84 24.53 0.70
CA ALA A 73 2.64 25.91 0.26
C ALA A 73 3.39 26.25 -1.04
N LYS A 74 4.64 25.77 -1.18
CA LYS A 74 5.52 26.12 -2.32
C LYS A 74 5.45 25.12 -3.47
N GLY A 75 5.20 23.84 -3.17
CA GLY A 75 5.36 22.74 -4.10
C GLY A 75 6.81 22.45 -4.47
N VAL A 76 7.00 21.36 -5.22
CA VAL A 76 8.26 20.89 -5.81
C VAL A 76 8.14 21.04 -7.32
N LEU A 77 8.98 21.89 -7.91
CA LEU A 77 9.06 22.03 -9.36
C LEU A 77 9.85 20.86 -9.95
N TRP A 78 9.18 20.08 -10.78
CA TRP A 78 9.80 19.08 -11.62
C TRP A 78 9.99 19.63 -13.03
N LYS A 79 11.21 19.47 -13.55
CA LYS A 79 11.55 19.79 -14.94
C LYS A 79 11.89 18.48 -15.64
N PRO A 80 11.29 18.18 -16.80
CA PRO A 80 11.67 17.01 -17.57
C PRO A 80 13.15 17.10 -17.98
N PRO A 81 13.86 15.96 -18.04
CA PRO A 81 15.20 15.93 -18.62
C PRO A 81 15.17 16.47 -20.06
N PRO A 82 16.22 17.16 -20.52
CA PRO A 82 16.35 17.46 -21.95
C PRO A 82 16.44 16.14 -22.72
N GLU A 83 15.61 15.98 -23.75
CA GLU A 83 15.75 14.85 -24.68
C GLU A 83 17.14 14.95 -25.33
N GLU A 84 17.95 13.90 -25.24
CA GLU A 84 19.18 13.82 -26.04
C GLU A 84 18.74 13.74 -27.51
N GLU A 85 19.23 14.67 -28.34
CA GLU A 85 18.89 14.81 -29.76
C GLU A 85 19.42 13.62 -30.59
N ASP A 86 18.85 12.43 -30.43
CA ASP A 86 19.01 11.35 -31.40
C ASP A 86 18.18 11.69 -32.64
N SER A 87 18.84 12.44 -33.50
CA SER A 87 18.38 12.98 -34.77
C SER A 87 17.99 11.87 -35.75
N SER A 88 16.76 11.35 -35.68
CA SER A 88 16.16 10.63 -36.82
C SER A 88 14.64 10.37 -36.72
N SER A 89 13.85 11.28 -36.15
CA SER A 89 12.38 11.23 -36.32
C SER A 89 11.74 12.63 -36.21
N PRO A 90 11.21 13.22 -37.30
CA PRO A 90 10.65 14.57 -37.30
C PRO A 90 9.18 14.63 -36.83
N LEU A 91 8.77 13.74 -35.93
CA LEU A 91 7.40 13.67 -35.40
C LEU A 91 7.43 13.18 -33.95
N SER A 92 7.87 14.01 -33.00
CA SER A 92 7.25 14.15 -31.67
C SER A 92 8.09 15.11 -30.82
N SER A 93 8.08 16.42 -31.14
CA SER A 93 8.53 17.45 -30.19
C SER A 93 7.45 17.65 -29.12
N SER A 94 7.26 16.64 -28.28
CA SER A 94 6.38 16.70 -27.13
C SER A 94 7.08 17.51 -26.04
N ALA A 95 6.85 18.83 -26.06
CA ALA A 95 7.19 19.78 -25.03
C ALA A 95 6.59 19.37 -23.68
N LEU A 96 7.22 18.42 -22.97
CA LEU A 96 6.89 18.13 -21.59
C LEU A 96 7.12 19.44 -20.79
N ARG A 97 6.03 20.02 -20.30
CA ARG A 97 6.08 21.27 -19.53
C ARG A 97 6.58 20.95 -18.12
N SER A 98 7.30 21.89 -17.51
CA SER A 98 7.62 21.77 -16.09
C SER A 98 6.33 21.72 -15.26
N VAL A 99 6.29 20.86 -14.25
CA VAL A 99 5.11 20.63 -13.40
C VAL A 99 5.48 20.93 -11.95
N VAL A 100 4.58 21.54 -11.19
CA VAL A 100 4.76 21.72 -9.74
C VAL A 100 3.91 20.69 -8.99
N PHE A 101 4.55 19.79 -8.28
CA PHE A 101 3.90 18.84 -7.39
C PHE A 101 3.69 19.45 -6.01
N ARG A 102 2.55 19.17 -5.37
CA ARG A 102 2.30 19.57 -3.98
C ARG A 102 2.02 18.34 -3.15
N LEU A 103 2.51 18.37 -1.91
CA LEU A 103 2.30 17.30 -0.95
C LEU A 103 1.24 17.73 0.06
N SER A 104 0.19 16.93 0.20
CA SER A 104 -0.92 17.15 1.14
C SER A 104 -1.03 15.96 2.10
N HIS A 105 -1.37 16.25 3.36
CA HIS A 105 -1.64 15.19 4.34
C HIS A 105 -3.00 14.56 4.06
N GLY A 106 -3.01 13.23 3.91
CA GLY A 106 -4.23 12.49 3.59
C GLY A 106 -5.11 12.11 4.78
N GLY A 107 -4.59 12.23 6.00
CA GLY A 107 -5.25 11.77 7.21
C GLY A 107 -4.57 10.55 7.82
N GLU A 108 -4.84 10.34 9.10
CA GLU A 108 -4.30 9.23 9.87
C GLU A 108 -4.94 7.90 9.44
N VAL A 109 -4.11 6.85 9.41
CA VAL A 109 -4.50 5.49 9.07
C VAL A 109 -4.84 4.76 10.38
N SER A 110 -6.13 4.50 10.63
CA SER A 110 -6.61 3.67 11.75
C SER A 110 -6.23 2.19 11.59
N ALA A 111 -6.40 1.38 12.65
CA ALA A 111 -6.12 -0.05 12.61
C ALA A 111 -7.34 -0.91 12.17
N ASP A 112 -8.35 -0.30 11.54
CA ASP A 112 -9.66 -0.92 11.26
C ASP A 112 -9.76 -1.61 9.88
N GLY A 113 -8.64 -1.74 9.16
CA GLY A 113 -8.56 -2.30 7.81
C GLY A 113 -9.22 -1.46 6.70
N ASN A 114 -10.13 -0.54 7.02
CA ASN A 114 -10.70 0.46 6.10
C ASN A 114 -9.91 1.76 6.06
N CYS A 115 -8.90 1.85 6.89
CA CYS A 115 -8.09 3.03 7.13
C CYS A 115 -7.50 3.65 5.86
N LEU A 116 -6.99 2.85 4.92
CA LEU A 116 -6.51 3.36 3.63
C LEU A 116 -7.62 4.11 2.90
N PHE A 117 -8.78 3.48 2.70
CA PHE A 117 -9.91 4.07 1.99
C PHE A 117 -10.50 5.27 2.74
N THR A 118 -10.54 5.23 4.07
CA THR A 118 -11.02 6.33 4.90
C THR A 118 -10.08 7.53 4.83
N ALA A 119 -8.77 7.30 4.88
CA ALA A 119 -7.76 8.34 4.73
C ALA A 119 -7.80 8.90 3.30
N SER A 120 -7.76 8.07 2.26
CA SER A 120 -7.87 8.51 0.87
C SER A 120 -9.14 9.33 0.61
N ARG A 121 -10.29 8.93 1.16
CA ARG A 121 -11.53 9.72 1.08
C ARG A 121 -11.37 11.13 1.66
N LYS A 122 -10.82 11.22 2.88
CA LYS A 122 -10.58 12.52 3.56
C LYS A 122 -9.58 13.38 2.78
N ALA A 123 -8.46 12.79 2.35
CA ALA A 123 -7.42 13.43 1.56
C ALA A 123 -7.95 14.11 0.30
N MET A 124 -8.91 13.45 -0.34
CA MET A 124 -9.42 13.83 -1.65
C MET A 124 -10.64 14.76 -1.58
N GLY A 125 -11.05 15.19 -0.38
CA GLY A 125 -12.18 16.11 -0.18
C GLY A 125 -13.53 15.53 -0.58
N GLY A 126 -13.61 14.20 -0.72
CA GLY A 126 -14.83 13.50 -1.09
C GLY A 126 -15.70 13.21 0.12
N GLU A 127 -16.42 14.21 0.63
CA GLU A 127 -17.42 13.97 1.68
C GLU A 127 -18.54 13.02 1.19
N ASP A 128 -18.83 13.03 -0.11
CA ASP A 128 -19.95 12.30 -0.72
C ASP A 128 -19.68 10.82 -1.04
N VAL A 129 -18.42 10.35 -1.05
CA VAL A 129 -18.08 8.97 -1.43
C VAL A 129 -17.73 8.15 -0.20
N ASP A 130 -18.58 7.19 0.15
CA ASP A 130 -18.34 6.27 1.26
C ASP A 130 -17.04 5.45 1.09
N ALA A 131 -16.36 5.10 2.20
CA ALA A 131 -15.11 4.32 2.15
C ALA A 131 -15.33 2.93 1.53
N ARG A 132 -16.50 2.31 1.74
CA ARG A 132 -16.89 1.04 1.11
C ARG A 132 -17.12 1.21 -0.39
N GLU A 133 -17.69 2.34 -0.80
CA GLU A 133 -17.83 2.69 -2.22
C GLU A 133 -16.46 2.89 -2.87
N LEU A 134 -15.55 3.60 -2.20
CA LEU A 134 -14.19 3.80 -2.69
C LEU A 134 -13.44 2.47 -2.84
N ARG A 135 -13.54 1.58 -1.83
CA ARG A 135 -13.03 0.20 -1.89
C ARG A 135 -13.57 -0.55 -3.12
N ARG A 136 -14.89 -0.48 -3.37
CA ARG A 136 -15.51 -1.10 -4.54
C ARG A 136 -14.98 -0.55 -5.86
N ARG A 137 -14.76 0.76 -5.97
CA ARG A 137 -14.16 1.39 -7.16
C ARG A 137 -12.72 0.96 -7.38
N THR A 138 -11.92 0.91 -6.31
CA THR A 138 -10.54 0.39 -6.35
C THR A 138 -10.50 -1.02 -6.91
N VAL A 139 -11.38 -1.90 -6.43
CA VAL A 139 -11.45 -3.29 -6.94
C VAL A 139 -11.94 -3.34 -8.39
N ALA A 140 -12.95 -2.54 -8.74
CA ALA A 140 -13.42 -2.47 -10.12
C ALA A 140 -12.32 -2.01 -11.08
N ARG A 141 -11.54 -0.99 -10.68
CA ARG A 141 -10.40 -0.50 -11.44
C ARG A 141 -9.33 -1.56 -11.63
N PHE A 142 -8.95 -2.25 -10.54
CA PHE A 142 -8.02 -3.37 -10.60
C PHE A 142 -8.46 -4.44 -11.61
N LEU A 143 -9.74 -4.81 -11.59
CA LEU A 143 -10.27 -5.84 -12.50
C LEU A 143 -10.31 -5.36 -13.97
N GLU A 144 -10.55 -4.08 -14.22
CA GLU A 144 -10.46 -3.48 -15.55
C GLU A 144 -9.02 -3.54 -16.08
N ASP A 145 -8.05 -3.14 -15.25
CA ASP A 145 -6.63 -3.18 -15.58
C ASP A 145 -6.16 -4.63 -15.82
N LEU A 146 -6.50 -5.54 -14.91
CA LEU A 146 -6.20 -6.97 -15.03
C LEU A 146 -6.80 -7.60 -16.30
N GLY A 147 -7.97 -7.13 -16.73
CA GLY A 147 -8.62 -7.58 -17.98
C GLY A 147 -7.97 -7.03 -19.25
N SER A 148 -7.12 -6.01 -19.12
CA SER A 148 -6.51 -5.28 -20.24
C SER A 148 -5.04 -5.62 -20.46
N VAL A 149 -4.38 -6.25 -19.49
CA VAL A 149 -2.95 -6.64 -19.58
C VAL A 149 -2.73 -7.92 -20.39
N SER A 150 -1.49 -8.13 -20.82
CA SER A 150 -1.05 -9.38 -21.46
C SER A 150 -1.11 -10.56 -20.50
N PHE A 151 -1.00 -11.78 -21.04
CA PHE A 151 -0.95 -12.99 -20.22
C PHE A 151 0.26 -13.01 -19.29
N GLU A 152 1.42 -12.56 -19.78
CA GLU A 152 2.67 -12.52 -19.03
C GLU A 152 2.61 -11.52 -17.87
N GLU A 153 2.03 -10.33 -18.11
CA GLU A 153 1.79 -9.34 -17.06
C GLU A 153 0.78 -9.83 -16.03
N ARG A 154 -0.29 -10.50 -16.47
CA ARG A 154 -1.26 -11.12 -15.57
C ARG A 154 -0.62 -12.18 -14.69
N GLU A 155 0.22 -13.04 -15.25
CA GLU A 155 0.96 -14.05 -14.49
C GLU A 155 1.91 -13.39 -13.47
N ALA A 156 2.56 -12.28 -13.83
CA ALA A 156 3.39 -11.51 -12.91
C ALA A 156 2.57 -10.91 -11.74
N ILE A 157 1.38 -10.38 -12.02
CA ILE A 157 0.44 -9.88 -10.99
C ILE A 157 -0.02 -11.02 -10.08
N ASP A 158 -0.44 -12.16 -10.64
CA ASP A 158 -0.88 -13.33 -9.88
C ASP A 158 0.26 -13.88 -9.00
N ASN A 159 1.50 -13.87 -9.50
CA ASN A 159 2.67 -14.23 -8.72
C ASN A 159 2.92 -13.25 -7.56
N ALA A 160 2.81 -11.94 -7.79
CA ALA A 160 2.95 -10.93 -6.73
C ALA A 160 1.90 -11.11 -5.63
N ILE A 161 0.63 -11.33 -6.01
CA ILE A 161 -0.46 -11.61 -5.06
C ILE A 161 -0.15 -12.87 -4.25
N ARG A 162 0.27 -13.96 -4.92
CA ARG A 162 0.62 -15.20 -4.23
C ARG A 162 1.74 -15.01 -3.21
N HIS A 163 2.79 -14.27 -3.55
CA HIS A 163 3.86 -14.00 -2.60
C HIS A 163 3.41 -13.20 -1.37
N MET A 164 2.42 -12.32 -1.51
CA MET A 164 1.91 -11.52 -0.40
C MET A 164 0.90 -12.27 0.48
N TYR A 165 0.04 -13.09 -0.12
CA TYR A 165 -1.16 -13.61 0.54
C TYR A 165 -1.21 -15.13 0.68
N SER A 166 -0.42 -15.86 -0.10
CA SER A 166 -0.35 -17.32 -0.05
C SER A 166 1.09 -17.77 -0.38
N PRO A 167 2.09 -17.34 0.41
CA PRO A 167 3.50 -17.60 0.13
C PRO A 167 3.82 -19.11 0.16
N ASP A 168 4.91 -19.49 -0.50
CA ASP A 168 5.42 -20.85 -0.41
C ASP A 168 6.06 -21.10 0.96
N LEU A 169 5.36 -21.84 1.82
CA LEU A 169 5.85 -22.15 3.17
C LEU A 169 7.10 -23.06 3.16
N LYS A 170 7.44 -23.68 2.02
CA LYS A 170 8.66 -24.50 1.89
C LYS A 170 9.89 -23.65 1.57
N ASN A 171 9.69 -22.52 0.89
CA ASN A 171 10.76 -21.67 0.37
C ASN A 171 10.40 -20.21 0.60
N GLY A 172 11.20 -19.46 1.37
CA GLY A 172 11.01 -18.01 1.49
C GLY A 172 10.84 -17.47 2.91
N TRP A 173 11.27 -18.21 3.92
CA TRP A 173 11.49 -17.66 5.26
C TRP A 173 12.57 -16.57 5.17
N GLY A 174 12.14 -15.32 5.15
CA GLY A 174 12.99 -14.13 5.05
C GLY A 174 13.34 -13.57 6.42
N ILE A 175 13.34 -12.25 6.56
CA ILE A 175 13.60 -11.57 7.85
C ILE A 175 12.44 -11.77 8.84
N HIS A 176 11.22 -12.01 8.35
CA HIS A 176 10.04 -12.22 9.18
C HIS A 176 9.89 -13.71 9.56
N VAL A 177 9.86 -13.97 10.87
CA VAL A 177 9.73 -15.33 11.45
C VAL A 177 8.31 -15.90 11.37
N VAL A 178 7.33 -15.07 11.00
CA VAL A 178 5.94 -15.47 10.79
C VAL A 178 5.52 -15.15 9.36
N GLN A 179 4.93 -16.13 8.68
CA GLN A 179 4.27 -15.96 7.39
C GLN A 179 2.76 -16.16 7.54
N GLU A 180 1.99 -15.45 6.73
CA GLU A 180 0.53 -15.52 6.76
C GLU A 180 -0.02 -16.03 5.42
N VAL A 181 -0.95 -16.97 5.50
CA VAL A 181 -1.76 -17.41 4.36
C VAL A 181 -3.18 -16.93 4.57
N LYS A 182 -3.69 -16.13 3.63
CA LYS A 182 -5.07 -15.61 3.64
C LYS A 182 -5.99 -16.52 2.82
N LEU A 183 -7.09 -16.91 3.45
CA LEU A 183 -8.15 -17.70 2.86
C LEU A 183 -9.49 -16.97 3.04
N LEU A 184 -10.42 -17.16 2.10
CA LEU A 184 -11.75 -16.58 2.14
C LEU A 184 -12.77 -17.69 2.40
N ALA A 185 -13.42 -17.64 3.56
CA ALA A 185 -14.54 -18.51 3.88
C ALA A 185 -15.83 -17.79 3.53
N LYS A 186 -16.68 -18.41 2.72
CA LYS A 186 -18.03 -17.88 2.52
C LYS A 186 -18.80 -17.91 3.83
N LYS A 187 -19.51 -16.83 4.15
CA LYS A 187 -20.32 -16.77 5.37
C LYS A 187 -21.39 -17.85 5.43
N GLU A 188 -22.00 -18.17 4.27
CA GLU A 188 -23.00 -19.25 4.15
C GLU A 188 -22.45 -20.64 4.51
N ASP A 189 -21.15 -20.87 4.31
CA ASP A 189 -20.53 -22.19 4.53
C ASP A 189 -19.95 -22.36 5.94
N ARG A 190 -19.93 -21.29 6.77
CA ARG A 190 -19.28 -21.28 8.09
C ARG A 190 -19.74 -22.42 9.00
N PHE A 191 -21.04 -22.72 9.02
CA PHE A 191 -21.58 -23.81 9.82
C PHE A 191 -21.06 -25.20 9.36
N ALA A 192 -20.96 -25.40 8.05
CA ALA A 192 -20.45 -26.65 7.47
C ALA A 192 -18.94 -26.80 7.70
N LEU A 193 -18.18 -25.70 7.64
CA LEU A 193 -16.77 -25.67 7.99
C LEU A 193 -16.56 -26.05 9.45
N ASP A 194 -17.27 -25.39 10.37
CA ASP A 194 -17.17 -25.69 11.81
C ASP A 194 -17.53 -27.14 12.10
N SER A 195 -18.59 -27.68 11.48
CA SER A 195 -18.99 -29.07 11.64
C SER A 195 -17.89 -30.05 11.18
N ALA A 196 -17.27 -29.78 10.03
CA ALA A 196 -16.19 -30.62 9.51
C ALA A 196 -14.90 -30.56 10.36
N ILE A 197 -14.60 -29.41 10.95
CA ILE A 197 -13.50 -29.26 11.90
C ILE A 197 -13.79 -30.10 13.14
N GLU A 198 -14.99 -30.00 13.71
CA GLU A 198 -15.39 -30.79 14.87
C GLU A 198 -15.34 -32.30 14.56
N GLU A 199 -15.75 -32.74 13.38
CA GLU A 199 -15.63 -34.15 12.98
C GLU A 199 -14.17 -34.64 13.03
N LEU A 200 -13.22 -33.88 12.48
CA LEU A 200 -11.79 -34.23 12.54
C LEU A 200 -11.25 -34.21 13.98
N VAL A 201 -11.70 -33.27 14.80
CA VAL A 201 -11.34 -33.21 16.22
C VAL A 201 -11.87 -34.43 16.97
N HIS A 202 -13.10 -34.88 16.69
CA HIS A 202 -13.68 -36.10 17.28
C HIS A 202 -12.92 -37.37 16.86
N LEU A 203 -12.28 -37.37 15.69
CA LEU A 203 -11.39 -38.43 15.23
C LEU A 203 -9.98 -38.37 15.86
N GLY A 204 -9.72 -37.39 16.74
CA GLY A 204 -8.48 -37.25 17.50
C GLY A 204 -7.46 -36.28 16.90
N MET A 205 -7.83 -35.50 15.89
CA MET A 205 -6.95 -34.46 15.34
C MET A 205 -6.91 -33.24 16.28
N GLN A 206 -5.74 -32.59 16.38
CA GLN A 206 -5.66 -31.28 17.07
C GLN A 206 -6.48 -30.24 16.31
N ARG A 207 -7.15 -29.34 17.05
CA ARG A 207 -8.11 -28.38 16.49
C ARG A 207 -7.50 -27.53 15.39
N GLU A 208 -6.28 -27.04 15.58
CA GLU A 208 -5.57 -26.16 14.66
C GLU A 208 -5.23 -26.90 13.36
N MET A 209 -4.77 -28.15 13.44
CA MET A 209 -4.50 -28.99 12.26
C MET A 209 -5.79 -29.35 11.50
N ALA A 210 -6.88 -29.61 12.23
CA ALA A 210 -8.19 -29.85 11.64
C ALA A 210 -8.71 -28.60 10.91
N ALA A 211 -8.63 -27.44 11.57
CA ALA A 211 -8.98 -26.15 10.99
C ALA A 211 -8.14 -25.84 9.74
N GLU A 212 -6.82 -25.96 9.82
CA GLU A 212 -5.92 -25.80 8.68
C GLU A 212 -6.32 -26.68 7.50
N SER A 213 -6.56 -27.96 7.75
CA SER A 213 -6.93 -28.93 6.72
C SER A 213 -8.25 -28.56 6.04
N ILE A 214 -9.29 -28.28 6.83
CA ILE A 214 -10.61 -27.93 6.31
C ILE A 214 -10.58 -26.59 5.58
N TYR A 215 -9.90 -25.59 6.12
CA TYR A 215 -9.82 -24.28 5.49
C TYR A 215 -9.02 -24.31 4.19
N LYS A 216 -7.88 -25.01 4.13
CA LYS A 216 -7.12 -25.18 2.88
C LYS A 216 -7.89 -25.96 1.82
N GLU A 217 -8.70 -26.93 2.23
CA GLU A 217 -9.50 -27.74 1.31
C GLU A 217 -10.69 -26.95 0.74
N ARG A 218 -11.39 -26.19 1.59
CA ARG A 218 -12.75 -25.70 1.29
C ARG A 218 -12.85 -24.18 1.12
N CYS A 219 -11.89 -23.40 1.61
CA CYS A 219 -11.88 -21.95 1.45
C CYS A 219 -11.14 -21.54 0.16
N VAL A 220 -11.41 -20.32 -0.30
CA VAL A 220 -10.72 -19.76 -1.47
C VAL A 220 -9.38 -19.18 -1.04
N SER A 221 -8.27 -19.70 -1.56
CA SER A 221 -6.96 -19.07 -1.32
C SER A 221 -6.84 -17.75 -2.08
N VAL A 222 -6.25 -16.74 -1.44
CA VAL A 222 -5.92 -15.47 -2.07
C VAL A 222 -4.57 -15.61 -2.78
N ASN A 223 -4.59 -16.02 -4.05
CA ASN A 223 -3.38 -16.41 -4.79
C ASN A 223 -3.37 -16.01 -6.29
N ASP A 224 -4.34 -15.19 -6.70
CA ASP A 224 -4.50 -14.62 -8.04
C ASP A 224 -5.32 -13.32 -8.00
N GLY A 225 -5.38 -12.59 -9.11
CA GLY A 225 -6.15 -11.35 -9.23
C GLY A 225 -7.62 -11.48 -8.83
N PRO A 226 -8.39 -12.45 -9.36
CA PRO A 226 -9.79 -12.64 -8.98
C PRO A 226 -10.03 -12.90 -7.49
N SER A 227 -9.18 -13.71 -6.84
CA SER A 227 -9.28 -13.98 -5.40
C SER A 227 -8.85 -12.77 -4.56
N TRP A 228 -7.84 -12.01 -4.99
CA TRP A 228 -7.48 -10.72 -4.37
C TRP A 228 -8.63 -9.72 -4.46
N ALA A 229 -9.33 -9.64 -5.59
CA ALA A 229 -10.49 -8.77 -5.74
C ALA A 229 -11.59 -9.10 -4.72
N LYS A 230 -11.87 -10.40 -4.50
CA LYS A 230 -12.82 -10.84 -3.47
C LYS A 230 -12.34 -10.48 -2.07
N TYR A 231 -11.06 -10.71 -1.77
CA TYR A 231 -10.45 -10.32 -0.50
C TYR A 231 -10.60 -8.82 -0.24
N MET A 232 -10.19 -7.99 -1.21
CA MET A 232 -10.18 -6.54 -1.07
C MET A 232 -11.58 -5.93 -0.96
N LEU A 233 -12.64 -6.62 -1.38
CA LEU A 233 -14.03 -6.20 -1.17
C LEU A 233 -14.51 -6.33 0.28
N ILE A 234 -13.83 -7.11 1.12
CA ILE A 234 -14.22 -7.33 2.51
C ILE A 234 -13.95 -6.06 3.31
N SER A 235 -15.03 -5.43 3.74
CA SER A 235 -15.05 -4.11 4.38
C SER A 235 -15.24 -4.19 5.89
N GLY A 236 -15.32 -5.38 6.48
CA GLY A 236 -15.69 -5.55 7.88
C GLY A 236 -17.18 -5.26 8.12
N SER A 237 -18.00 -5.46 7.07
CA SER A 237 -19.45 -5.30 7.12
C SER A 237 -20.13 -6.66 7.34
N PRO A 238 -21.26 -6.70 8.08
CA PRO A 238 -22.09 -7.90 8.14
C PRO A 238 -22.54 -8.38 6.75
N ASP A 239 -22.66 -7.47 5.78
CA ASP A 239 -23.07 -7.78 4.40
C ASP A 239 -21.96 -8.36 3.52
N ASP A 240 -20.72 -8.42 3.99
CA ASP A 240 -19.62 -8.98 3.19
C ASP A 240 -19.88 -10.48 2.90
N GLU A 241 -19.62 -10.94 1.69
CA GLU A 241 -19.88 -12.33 1.28
C GLU A 241 -18.94 -13.35 1.96
N TYR A 242 -17.73 -12.92 2.27
CA TYR A 242 -16.66 -13.75 2.83
C TYR A 242 -16.16 -13.20 4.17
N ASP A 243 -15.76 -14.11 5.06
CA ASP A 243 -14.89 -13.83 6.20
C ASP A 243 -13.43 -14.15 5.82
N ILE A 244 -12.50 -13.37 6.37
CA ILE A 244 -11.06 -13.59 6.20
C ILE A 244 -10.59 -14.60 7.24
N ILE A 245 -9.96 -15.67 6.78
CA ILE A 245 -9.20 -16.59 7.62
C ILE A 245 -7.71 -16.34 7.37
N THR A 246 -6.95 -16.14 8.45
CA THR A 246 -5.51 -16.02 8.42
C THR A 246 -4.89 -17.22 9.11
N LEU A 247 -4.13 -18.01 8.35
CA LEU A 247 -3.29 -19.06 8.89
C LEU A 247 -1.88 -18.49 9.10
N GLN A 248 -1.40 -18.45 10.33
CA GLN A 248 -0.06 -17.96 10.65
C GLN A 248 0.89 -19.13 10.82
N TYR A 249 2.04 -19.09 10.16
CA TYR A 249 3.06 -20.13 10.19
C TYR A 249 4.38 -19.60 10.70
N THR A 250 5.12 -20.45 11.39
CA THR A 250 6.57 -20.36 11.58
C THR A 250 7.26 -21.47 10.78
N GLU A 251 8.58 -21.47 10.70
CA GLU A 251 9.34 -22.56 10.06
C GLU A 251 8.98 -23.95 10.62
N GLU A 252 8.53 -24.00 11.88
CA GLU A 252 8.15 -25.23 12.58
C GLU A 252 6.73 -25.72 12.23
N GLY A 253 5.92 -24.90 11.56
CA GLY A 253 4.56 -25.24 11.16
C GLY A 253 3.54 -24.17 11.54
N LEU A 254 2.26 -24.57 11.53
CA LEU A 254 1.15 -23.68 11.87
C LEU A 254 1.26 -23.20 13.32
N LEU A 255 1.33 -21.89 13.49
CA LEU A 255 1.38 -21.21 14.79
C LEU A 255 -0.04 -20.93 15.32
N SER A 256 -0.91 -20.39 14.47
CA SER A 256 -2.25 -19.96 14.88
C SER A 256 -3.22 -19.89 13.70
N VAL A 257 -4.51 -19.85 14.03
CA VAL A 257 -5.61 -19.64 13.09
C VAL A 257 -6.45 -18.47 13.59
N ASP A 258 -6.52 -17.39 12.81
CA ASP A 258 -7.43 -16.26 13.05
C ASP A 258 -8.58 -16.31 12.03
N GLU A 259 -9.82 -16.28 12.53
CA GLU A 259 -11.01 -16.60 11.73
C GLU A 259 -11.98 -15.43 11.55
N ASN A 260 -11.67 -14.22 12.06
CA ASN A 260 -12.50 -13.01 11.94
C ASN A 260 -14.03 -13.26 12.01
N ARG A 261 -14.48 -14.08 12.97
CA ARG A 261 -15.85 -14.63 13.01
C ARG A 261 -16.96 -13.61 13.15
N GLU A 262 -16.63 -12.41 13.60
CA GLU A 262 -17.60 -11.35 13.83
C GLU A 262 -17.80 -10.45 12.60
N GLY A 263 -17.11 -10.75 11.50
CA GLY A 263 -17.15 -9.97 10.27
C GLY A 263 -16.65 -8.54 10.48
N ARG A 264 -15.80 -8.30 11.49
CA ARG A 264 -15.33 -6.95 11.87
C ARG A 264 -14.01 -6.57 11.21
N ALA A 265 -13.16 -7.55 10.89
CA ALA A 265 -11.92 -7.26 10.19
C ALA A 265 -12.21 -7.01 8.71
N ALA A 266 -11.69 -5.89 8.22
CA ALA A 266 -11.66 -5.56 6.81
C ALA A 266 -10.33 -5.97 6.20
N ALA A 267 -10.31 -6.24 4.90
CA ALA A 267 -9.05 -6.42 4.18
C ALA A 267 -8.26 -5.12 4.21
N PHE A 268 -7.00 -5.20 4.65
CA PHE A 268 -6.07 -4.07 4.65
C PHE A 268 -5.65 -3.76 3.21
N GLY A 269 -5.62 -2.46 2.88
CA GLY A 269 -5.10 -1.98 1.61
C GLY A 269 -3.59 -2.15 1.54
N ASP A 270 -3.11 -2.69 0.42
CA ASP A 270 -1.70 -2.92 0.09
C ASP A 270 -1.24 -1.99 -1.04
N ASP A 271 -0.03 -2.21 -1.54
CA ASP A 271 0.53 -1.44 -2.65
C ASP A 271 -0.30 -1.55 -3.93
N ILE A 272 -0.97 -2.70 -4.18
CA ILE A 272 -1.88 -2.87 -5.32
C ILE A 272 -3.08 -1.94 -5.18
N ALA A 273 -3.69 -1.89 -3.99
CA ALA A 273 -4.81 -0.98 -3.74
C ALA A 273 -4.39 0.49 -3.84
N ILE A 274 -3.19 0.84 -3.38
CA ILE A 274 -2.62 2.19 -3.49
C ILE A 274 -2.43 2.59 -4.96
N GLU A 275 -1.89 1.71 -5.79
CA GLU A 275 -1.70 1.96 -7.23
C GLU A 275 -3.04 2.16 -7.96
N CYS A 276 -4.03 1.34 -7.62
CA CYS A 276 -5.39 1.48 -8.16
C CYS A 276 -6.04 2.81 -7.75
N LEU A 277 -5.90 3.22 -6.48
CA LEU A 277 -6.37 4.51 -5.99
C LEU A 277 -5.63 5.67 -6.67
N ALA A 278 -4.32 5.54 -6.86
CA ALA A 278 -3.49 6.55 -7.51
C ALA A 278 -3.96 6.81 -8.94
N THR A 279 -4.26 5.74 -9.68
CA THR A 279 -4.81 5.80 -11.03
C THR A 279 -6.20 6.40 -11.07
N GLU A 280 -7.12 5.92 -10.21
CA GLU A 280 -8.49 6.43 -10.09
C GLU A 280 -8.52 7.95 -9.85
N PHE A 281 -7.66 8.43 -8.95
CA PHE A 281 -7.59 9.84 -8.59
C PHE A 281 -6.64 10.68 -9.44
N LYS A 282 -5.85 10.04 -10.32
CA LYS A 282 -4.79 10.67 -11.12
C LYS A 282 -3.78 11.41 -10.25
N ARG A 283 -3.33 10.77 -9.17
CA ARG A 283 -2.41 11.32 -8.17
C ARG A 283 -1.53 10.24 -7.59
N GLU A 284 -0.31 10.59 -7.25
CA GLU A 284 0.55 9.72 -6.44
C GLU A 284 0.08 9.67 -4.99
N ILE A 285 0.03 8.48 -4.42
CA ILE A 285 -0.36 8.23 -3.02
C ILE A 285 0.80 7.55 -2.31
N TYR A 286 1.17 8.07 -1.15
CA TYR A 286 2.24 7.52 -0.32
C TYR A 286 1.72 7.28 1.09
N VAL A 287 1.95 6.08 1.61
CA VAL A 287 1.70 5.73 3.01
C VAL A 287 3.03 5.75 3.76
N VAL A 288 3.10 6.54 4.83
CA VAL A 288 4.30 6.65 5.67
C VAL A 288 4.02 5.94 6.99
N SER A 289 4.86 4.96 7.35
CA SER A 289 4.81 4.31 8.65
C SER A 289 5.98 4.78 9.51
N ASN A 290 5.68 5.31 10.70
CA ASN A 290 6.66 5.48 11.75
C ASN A 290 6.87 4.13 12.44
N LYS A 291 7.75 3.29 11.90
CA LYS A 291 8.26 2.18 12.69
C LYS A 291 9.13 2.77 13.80
N ILE A 292 8.59 2.88 15.02
CA ILE A 292 9.44 2.97 16.20
C ILE A 292 10.24 1.66 16.21
N PRO A 293 11.58 1.70 16.14
CA PRO A 293 12.35 0.47 16.35
C PRO A 293 12.02 -0.02 17.75
N GLU A 294 11.29 -1.14 17.84
CA GLU A 294 11.14 -1.86 19.09
C GLU A 294 12.54 -2.18 19.58
N LEU A 295 12.94 -1.51 20.67
CA LEU A 295 14.11 -1.87 21.44
C LEU A 295 13.92 -3.33 21.84
N SER A 296 14.78 -4.19 21.30
CA SER A 296 15.00 -5.54 21.79
C SER A 296 15.31 -5.44 23.29
N VAL A 297 14.30 -5.69 24.12
CA VAL A 297 14.52 -5.98 25.53
C VAL A 297 14.99 -7.43 25.56
N GLU A 298 16.29 -7.62 25.43
CA GLU A 298 16.94 -8.83 25.91
C GLU A 298 16.75 -8.88 27.44
N THR A 299 16.02 -9.89 27.90
CA THR A 299 16.09 -10.40 29.28
C THR A 299 16.42 -11.88 29.22
#